data_AF-A0A2K1XEN9-F1
#
_entry.id   AF-A0A2K1XEN9-F1
#
_cell.length_a   1.000
_cell.length_b   1.000
_cell.length_c   1.000
_cell.angle_alpha   90.00
_cell.angle_beta   90.00
_cell.angle_gamma   90.00
#
_symmetry.space_group_name_H-M   'P 1'
#
loop_
_entity.id
_entity.type
_entity.pdbx_description
1 polymer ?
#
loop_
_entity_poly.entity_id
_entity_poly.type
_entity_poly.pdbx_seq_one_letter_code
_entity_poly.pdbx_strand_id
1 'polypeptide(L)'
;MEFGIVGRTGNGNTTFIDALFRLVEPEGGKIVVDGADISEIGLDDLRSRFGIIPQDPTLSKGTVRCILDPFSQHTDQEMWKLLSNSCSYIVFNLYIIMI
;
A
#
# COMPACT_ATOMS: atom_id res chain seq x y z
N MET A 1 0.93 2.34 18.51
CA MET A 1 1.60 1.04 18.73
C MET A 1 1.98 0.53 17.36
N GLU A 2 3.23 0.12 17.17
CA GLU A 2 3.75 -0.38 15.88
C GLU A 2 4.12 -1.85 16.04
N PHE A 3 3.81 -2.66 15.02
CA PHE A 3 4.14 -4.08 14.97
C PHE A 3 5.10 -4.33 13.81
N GLY A 4 6.10 -5.18 14.03
CA GLY A 4 7.08 -5.57 13.02
C GLY A 4 7.09 -7.08 12.82
N ILE A 5 7.14 -7.50 11.55
CA ILE A 5 7.30 -8.91 11.16
C ILE A 5 8.74 -9.09 10.67
N VAL A 6 9.48 -10.01 11.27
CA VAL A 6 10.90 -10.27 10.94
C VAL A 6 11.15 -11.75 10.71
N GLY A 7 12.08 -12.06 9.80
CA GLY A 7 12.61 -13.41 9.63
C GLY A 7 13.60 -13.49 8.48
N ARG A 8 14.19 -14.67 8.28
CA ARG A 8 15.20 -14.90 7.24
C ARG A 8 14.57 -14.78 5.85
N THR A 9 15.38 -14.43 4.84
CA THR A 9 14.95 -14.47 3.43
C THR A 9 14.31 -15.81 3.09
N GLY A 10 13.14 -15.78 2.46
CA GLY A 10 12.37 -16.97 2.10
C GLY A 10 11.46 -17.52 3.22
N ASN A 11 11.32 -16.82 4.36
CA ASN A 11 10.38 -17.22 5.41
C ASN A 11 8.91 -16.93 5.10
N GLY A 12 8.62 -16.24 3.99
CA GLY A 12 7.26 -15.90 3.57
C GLY A 12 6.76 -14.50 3.98
N ASN A 13 7.60 -13.57 4.46
CA ASN A 13 7.13 -12.20 4.76
C ASN A 13 6.52 -11.49 3.54
N THR A 14 7.16 -11.61 2.36
CA THR A 14 6.61 -11.08 1.11
C THR A 14 5.30 -11.79 0.74
N THR A 15 5.28 -13.12 0.83
CA THR A 15 4.08 -13.93 0.57
C THR A 15 2.93 -13.60 1.53
N PHE A 16 3.22 -13.26 2.78
CA PHE A 16 2.23 -12.81 3.76
C PHE A 16 1.60 -11.48 3.33
N ILE A 17 2.42 -10.53 2.90
CA ILE A 17 1.95 -9.25 2.37
C ILE A 17 1.11 -9.49 1.10
N ASP A 18 1.57 -10.36 0.19
CA ASP A 18 0.82 -10.71 -1.02
C ASP A 18 -0.54 -11.33 -0.71
N ALA A 19 -0.63 -12.19 0.31
CA ALA A 19 -1.89 -12.77 0.77
C ALA A 19 -2.81 -11.74 1.42
N LEU A 20 -2.25 -10.79 2.19
CA LEU A 20 -3.01 -9.70 2.82
C LEU A 20 -3.66 -8.78 1.78
N PHE A 21 -2.95 -8.47 0.70
CA PHE A 21 -3.46 -7.69 -0.43
C PHE A 21 -4.24 -8.54 -1.46
N ARG A 22 -4.40 -9.84 -1.20
CA ARG A 22 -5.00 -10.82 -2.10
C ARG A 22 -4.43 -10.73 -3.53
N LEU A 23 -3.11 -10.58 -3.63
CA LEU A 23 -2.34 -10.78 -4.86
C LEU A 23 -2.17 -12.28 -5.13
N VAL A 24 -2.15 -13.08 -4.05
CA VAL A 24 -2.22 -14.54 -4.06
C VAL A 24 -3.32 -14.94 -3.07
N GLU A 25 -4.29 -15.74 -3.50
CA GLU A 25 -5.32 -16.24 -2.60
C GLU A 25 -4.73 -17.30 -1.65
N PRO A 26 -5.04 -17.25 -0.35
CA PRO A 26 -4.55 -18.24 0.60
C PRO A 26 -5.13 -19.63 0.29
N GLU A 27 -4.28 -20.66 0.26
CA GLU A 27 -4.71 -22.05 0.02
C GLU A 27 -5.57 -22.63 1.16
N GLY A 28 -5.51 -22.01 2.35
CA GLY A 28 -6.32 -22.40 3.49
C GLY A 28 -6.25 -21.39 4.64
N GLY A 29 -7.17 -21.53 5.59
CA GLY A 29 -7.36 -20.57 6.68
C GLY A 29 -8.16 -19.35 6.25
N LYS A 30 -8.10 -18.28 7.06
CA LYS A 30 -8.74 -16.99 6.78
C LYS A 30 -7.95 -15.83 7.36
N ILE A 31 -8.03 -14.69 6.70
CA ILE A 31 -7.46 -13.42 7.18
C ILE A 31 -8.65 -12.53 7.55
N VAL A 32 -8.70 -12.12 8.83
CA VAL A 32 -9.80 -11.34 9.37
C VAL A 32 -9.28 -9.96 9.76
N VAL A 33 -9.91 -8.92 9.22
CA VAL A 33 -9.61 -7.51 9.49
C VAL A 33 -10.87 -6.86 10.04
N ASP A 34 -10.77 -6.26 11.23
CA ASP A 34 -11.89 -5.63 11.93
C ASP A 34 -13.15 -6.51 12.08
N GLY A 35 -12.93 -7.83 12.18
CA GLY A 35 -13.99 -8.83 12.32
C GLY A 35 -14.60 -9.34 11.02
N ALA A 36 -14.20 -8.80 9.85
CA ALA A 36 -14.62 -9.28 8.55
C ALA A 36 -13.55 -10.15 7.89
N ASP A 37 -13.97 -11.23 7.23
CA ASP A 37 -13.08 -12.04 6.38
C ASP A 37 -12.78 -11.25 5.09
N ILE A 38 -11.49 -11.05 4.78
CA ILE A 38 -11.10 -10.26 3.61
C ILE A 38 -11.46 -10.94 2.28
N SER A 39 -11.73 -12.24 2.29
CA SER A 39 -12.19 -12.98 1.11
C SER A 39 -13.61 -12.60 0.69
N GLU A 40 -14.41 -12.06 1.61
CA GLU A 40 -15.78 -11.60 1.37
C GLU A 40 -15.84 -10.14 0.87
N ILE A 41 -14.71 -9.42 0.89
CA ILE A 41 -14.60 -8.01 0.48
C ILE A 41 -14.16 -7.95 -0.99
N GLY A 42 -14.70 -7.00 -1.76
CA GLY A 42 -14.22 -6.73 -3.12
C GLY A 42 -12.75 -6.28 -3.14
N LEU A 43 -11.99 -6.62 -4.18
CA LEU A 43 -10.56 -6.31 -4.24
C LEU A 43 -10.29 -4.79 -4.18
N ASP A 44 -11.05 -3.99 -4.92
CA ASP A 44 -10.91 -2.52 -4.92
C ASP A 44 -11.19 -1.93 -3.52
N ASP A 45 -12.25 -2.42 -2.86
CA ASP A 45 -12.63 -2.00 -1.51
C ASP A 45 -11.60 -2.42 -0.45
N LEU A 46 -10.99 -3.59 -0.62
CA LEU A 46 -9.94 -4.08 0.26
C LEU A 46 -8.66 -3.26 0.08
N ARG A 47 -8.18 -3.11 -1.17
CA ARG A 47 -6.90 -2.47 -1.49
C ARG A 47 -6.92 -0.96 -1.22
N SER A 48 -8.06 -0.30 -1.40
CA SER A 48 -8.22 1.12 -1.04
C SER A 48 -8.06 1.43 0.46
N ARG A 49 -8.15 0.40 1.32
CA ARG A 49 -8.02 0.55 2.78
C ARG A 49 -6.59 0.28 3.29
N PHE A 50 -5.70 -0.25 2.45
CA PHE A 50 -4.33 -0.56 2.81
C PHE A 50 -3.33 0.26 2.02
N GLY A 51 -2.34 0.83 2.71
CA GLY A 51 -1.13 1.37 2.09
C GLY A 51 0.02 0.38 2.22
N ILE A 52 0.77 0.15 1.15
CA ILE A 52 2.05 -0.57 1.17
C ILE A 52 3.18 0.37 0.72
N ILE A 53 4.42 0.06 1.10
CA ILE A 53 5.60 0.69 0.51
C ILE A 53 6.39 -0.46 -0.12
N PRO A 54 6.55 -0.49 -1.45
CA PRO A 54 7.29 -1.57 -2.09
C PRO A 54 8.76 -1.55 -1.64
N GLN A 55 9.34 -2.74 -1.54
CA GLN A 55 10.75 -2.91 -1.14
C GLN A 55 11.71 -2.17 -2.10
N ASP A 56 11.41 -2.20 -3.41
CA ASP A 56 12.13 -1.46 -4.44
C ASP A 56 11.19 -0.44 -5.12
N PRO A 57 11.45 0.87 -5.05
CA PRO A 57 10.66 1.88 -5.77
C PRO A 57 10.83 1.73 -7.26
N THR A 58 9.72 1.83 -7.99
CA THR A 58 9.76 2.23 -9.39
C THR A 58 9.07 3.56 -9.56
N LEU A 59 9.82 4.59 -9.96
CA LEU A 59 9.23 5.87 -10.36
C LEU A 59 8.82 5.80 -11.82
N SER A 60 7.54 6.02 -12.08
CA SER A 60 7.04 6.23 -13.44
C SER A 60 7.51 7.59 -13.97
N LYS A 61 7.62 7.72 -15.30
CA LYS A 61 7.94 9.01 -15.93
C LYS A 61 6.78 9.99 -15.73
N GLY A 62 7.09 11.19 -15.25
CA GLY A 62 6.09 12.24 -15.02
C GLY A 62 6.62 13.32 -14.09
N THR A 63 5.75 14.28 -13.75
CA THR A 63 6.05 15.24 -12.69
C THR A 63 5.86 14.59 -11.32
N VAL A 64 6.52 15.14 -10.29
CA VAL A 64 6.30 14.73 -8.90
C VAL A 64 4.81 14.82 -8.55
N ARG A 65 4.10 15.82 -9.07
CA ARG A 65 2.66 15.98 -8.88
C ARG A 65 1.86 14.81 -9.45
N CYS A 66 2.14 14.39 -10.67
CA CYS A 66 1.43 13.27 -11.31
C CYS A 66 1.73 11.92 -10.62
N ILE A 67 2.89 11.77 -10.00
CA ILE A 67 3.24 10.56 -9.23
C ILE A 67 2.50 10.56 -7.89
N LEU A 68 2.43 11.73 -7.22
CA LEU A 68 1.85 11.84 -5.89
C LEU A 68 0.34 12.08 -5.87
N ASP A 69 -0.26 12.45 -7.00
CA ASP A 69 -1.70 12.62 -7.16
C ASP A 69 -2.08 12.35 -8.62
N PRO A 70 -2.11 11.08 -9.05
CA PRO A 70 -2.36 10.70 -10.44
C PRO A 70 -3.78 11.08 -10.89
N PHE A 71 -4.71 11.22 -9.94
CA PHE A 71 -6.11 11.57 -10.21
C PHE A 71 -6.40 13.06 -10.06
N SER A 72 -5.41 13.89 -9.71
CA SER A 72 -5.58 15.33 -9.50
C SER A 72 -6.69 15.69 -8.51
N GLN A 73 -6.83 14.89 -7.44
CA GLN A 73 -7.89 15.03 -6.44
C GLN A 73 -7.54 16.00 -5.31
N HIS A 74 -6.28 16.39 -5.18
CA HIS A 74 -5.79 17.23 -4.08
C HIS A 74 -5.48 18.66 -4.53
N THR A 75 -5.43 19.61 -3.62
CA THR A 75 -4.99 20.98 -3.89
C THR A 75 -3.47 21.10 -3.71
N ASP A 76 -2.85 22.12 -4.30
CA ASP A 76 -1.42 22.37 -4.08
C ASP A 76 -1.09 22.60 -2.61
N GLN A 77 -2.00 23.20 -1.83
CA GLN A 77 -1.80 23.39 -0.39
C GLN A 77 -1.73 22.05 0.36
N GLU A 78 -2.59 21.09 0.03
CA GLU A 78 -2.56 19.75 0.61
C GLU A 78 -1.28 19.01 0.22
N MET A 79 -0.85 19.15 -1.03
CA MET A 79 0.42 18.59 -1.51
C MET A 79 1.62 19.17 -0.75
N TRP A 80 1.67 20.48 -0.56
CA TRP A 80 2.74 21.13 0.20
C TRP A 80 2.75 20.69 1.66
N LYS A 81 1.58 20.55 2.28
CA LYS A 81 1.45 20.04 3.66
C LYS A 81 1.94 18.59 3.78
N LEU A 82 1.63 17.75 2.80
CA LEU A 82 2.11 16.37 2.75
C LEU A 82 3.65 16.35 2.65
N LEU A 83 4.21 17.09 1.69
CA LEU A 83 5.65 17.22 1.47
C LEU A 83 6.40 17.76 2.70
N SER A 84 5.86 18.79 3.37
CA SER A 84 6.47 19.34 4.58
C SER A 84 6.47 18.35 5.74
N ASN A 85 5.40 17.56 5.88
CA ASN A 85 5.25 16.62 7.00
C ASN A 85 6.08 15.36 6.83
N SER A 86 6.46 15.02 5.60
CA SER A 86 7.12 13.75 5.33
C SER A 86 8.42 13.89 4.54
N CYS A 87 9.17 14.95 4.90
CA CYS A 87 10.54 15.27 4.52
C CYS A 87 11.58 14.13 4.78
N SER A 88 11.14 12.94 5.19
CA SER A 88 11.97 11.73 5.30
C SER A 88 11.47 10.51 4.49
N TYR A 89 10.26 10.52 3.88
CA TYR A 89 9.63 9.28 3.36
C TYR A 89 8.78 9.39 2.06
N ILE A 90 8.61 10.57 1.45
CA ILE A 90 7.67 10.77 0.31
C ILE A 90 8.29 10.51 -1.06
N VAL A 91 8.49 9.25 -1.43
CA VAL A 91 8.60 8.92 -2.87
C VAL A 91 7.69 7.75 -3.29
N PHE A 92 6.89 7.15 -2.41
CA PHE A 92 6.45 5.77 -2.65
C PHE A 92 4.95 5.44 -2.59
N ASN A 93 4.09 6.36 -2.14
CA ASN A 93 2.77 5.93 -1.65
C ASN A 93 1.62 5.87 -2.68
N LEU A 94 1.86 6.09 -3.99
CA LEU A 94 0.74 6.26 -4.93
C LEU A 94 0.63 5.31 -6.12
N TYR A 95 1.44 4.25 -6.17
CA TYR A 95 1.15 3.17 -7.11
C TYR A 95 0.11 2.14 -6.61
N ILE A 96 -0.38 2.30 -5.38
CA ILE A 96 -1.13 1.24 -4.66
C ILE A 96 -2.64 1.48 -4.64
N ILE A 97 -3.12 2.65 -5.05
CA ILE A 97 -4.56 2.93 -5.17
C ILE A 97 -5.10 2.57 -6.58
N MET A 98 -4.26 2.05 -7.48
CA MET A 98 -4.63 1.82 -8.90
C MET A 98 -4.56 0.36 -9.38
N ILE A 99 -4.53 -0.63 -8.47
CA ILE A 99 -4.75 -2.05 -8.80
C ILE A 99 -5.75 -2.64 -7.80
#